data_AF-A0A5B9DCK9-F1
#
_entry.id   AF-A0A5B9DCK9-F1
#
_cell.length_a   1.000
_cell.length_b   1.000
_cell.length_c   1.000
_cell.angle_alpha   90.00
_cell.angle_beta   90.00
_cell.angle_gamma   90.00
#
_symmetry.space_group_name_H-M   'P 1'
#
loop_
_entity.id
_entity.type
_entity.pdbx_description
1 polymer ?
#
loop_
_entity_poly.entity_id
_entity_poly.type
_entity_poly.pdbx_seq_one_letter_code
_entity_poly.pdbx_strand_id
1 'polypeptide(L)'
;MDALQKLYVARSVLLSIFSDKILEIFLSKEHFTLKLVFTHNERLYIRYNDYNEYSYQFYFSSQLDDFIRFDNFDDRWPISSRPHH
;
A
#
# COMPACT_ATOMS: atom_id res chain seq x y z
N MET A 1 15.22 8.19 3.42
CA MET A 1 13.82 8.27 3.87
C MET A 1 13.44 6.88 4.36
N ASP A 2 13.02 6.74 5.61
CA ASP A 2 12.59 5.44 6.16
C ASP A 2 11.20 5.05 5.63
N ALA A 3 10.78 3.81 5.89
CA ALA A 3 9.48 3.29 5.45
C ALA A 3 8.30 4.15 5.95
N LEU A 4 8.37 4.63 7.18
CA LEU A 4 7.29 5.41 7.80
C LEU A 4 7.15 6.79 7.15
N GLN A 5 8.26 7.48 6.89
CA GLN A 5 8.30 8.73 6.16
C GLN A 5 7.73 8.57 4.74
N LYS A 6 8.02 7.44 4.06
CA LYS A 6 7.40 7.12 2.74
C LYS A 6 5.89 7.01 2.84
N LEU A 7 5.37 6.36 3.88
CA LEU A 7 3.92 6.29 4.11
C LEU A 7 3.30 7.65 4.39
N TYR A 8 3.98 8.52 5.14
CA TYR A 8 3.50 9.89 5.38
C TYR A 8 3.41 10.70 4.07
N VAL A 9 4.42 10.58 3.20
CA VAL A 9 4.39 11.20 1.87
C VAL A 9 3.25 10.64 1.03
N ALA A 10 3.12 9.30 0.94
CA ALA A 10 2.05 8.66 0.19
C ALA A 10 0.66 9.10 0.69
N ARG A 11 0.46 9.16 2.02
CA ARG A 11 -0.77 9.67 2.64
C ARG A 11 -1.06 11.10 2.22
N SER A 12 -0.06 11.99 2.26
CA SER A 12 -0.23 13.39 1.88
C SER A 12 -0.66 13.54 0.41
N VAL A 13 -0.03 12.78 -0.49
CA VAL A 13 -0.34 12.79 -1.93
C VAL A 13 -1.74 12.23 -2.20
N LEU A 14 -2.12 11.12 -1.56
CA LEU A 14 -3.46 10.54 -1.74
C LEU A 14 -4.55 11.45 -1.18
N LEU A 15 -4.30 12.08 -0.03
CA LEU A 15 -5.21 13.07 0.54
C LEU A 15 -5.38 14.29 -0.37
N SER A 16 -4.31 14.80 -0.99
CA SER A 16 -4.44 15.97 -1.85
C SER A 16 -5.19 15.70 -3.15
N ILE A 17 -5.19 14.45 -3.63
CA ILE A 17 -5.84 14.06 -4.89
C ILE A 17 -7.27 13.53 -4.67
N PHE A 18 -7.52 12.80 -3.58
CA PHE A 18 -8.76 12.04 -3.37
C PHE A 18 -9.49 12.40 -2.08
N SER A 19 -9.24 13.57 -1.48
CA SER A 19 -9.86 13.98 -0.21
C SER A 19 -11.40 13.88 -0.20
N ASP A 20 -12.04 14.10 -1.34
CA ASP A 20 -13.49 14.04 -1.53
C ASP A 20 -14.04 12.61 -1.60
N LYS A 21 -13.18 11.63 -1.88
CA LYS A 21 -13.54 10.21 -2.04
C LYS A 21 -13.08 9.33 -0.90
N ILE A 22 -12.22 9.83 -0.02
CA ILE A 22 -11.71 9.06 1.12
C ILE A 22 -12.65 9.20 2.31
N LEU A 23 -13.17 8.07 2.77
CA LEU A 23 -13.99 7.97 3.97
C LEU A 23 -13.13 7.81 5.23
N GLU A 24 -12.12 6.93 5.17
CA GLU A 24 -11.26 6.63 6.31
C GLU A 24 -9.79 6.48 5.90
N ILE A 25 -8.89 6.87 6.79
CA ILE A 25 -7.46 6.63 6.66
C ILE A 25 -6.93 6.04 7.94
N PHE A 26 -6.19 4.94 7.82
CA PHE A 26 -5.51 4.29 8.92
C PHE A 26 -4.04 4.10 8.60
N LEU A 27 -3.16 4.53 9.51
CA LEU A 27 -1.72 4.35 9.39
C LEU A 27 -1.23 3.48 10.55
N SER A 28 -0.75 2.27 10.26
CA SER A 28 -0.06 1.42 11.22
C SER A 28 1.45 1.70 11.17
N LYS A 29 1.99 2.24 12.26
CA LYS A 29 3.43 2.42 12.44
C LYS A 29 4.15 1.10 12.69
N GLU A 30 3.48 0.15 13.34
CA GLU A 30 4.04 -1.16 13.68
C GLU A 30 4.24 -2.03 12.44
N HIS A 31 3.31 -2.00 11.49
CA HIS A 31 3.36 -2.84 10.28
C HIS A 31 3.82 -2.11 9.02
N PHE A 32 4.13 -0.81 9.15
CA PHE A 32 4.42 0.10 8.04
C PHE A 32 3.36 -0.01 6.93
N THR A 33 2.09 0.14 7.32
CA THR A 33 0.94 0.01 6.41
C THR A 33 0.07 1.26 6.45
N LEU A 34 -0.28 1.78 5.28
CA LEU A 34 -1.31 2.78 5.08
C LEU A 34 -2.53 2.10 4.47
N LYS A 35 -3.69 2.24 5.11
CA LYS A 35 -4.99 1.80 4.60
C LYS A 35 -5.85 3.04 4.33
N LEU A 36 -6.48 3.07 3.16
CA LEU A 36 -7.53 4.03 2.82
C LEU A 36 -8.81 3.27 2.50
N VAL A 37 -9.94 3.77 2.99
CA VAL A 37 -11.28 3.32 2.63
C VAL A 37 -11.94 4.44 1.85
N PHE A 38 -12.45 4.14 0.66
CA PHE A 38 -13.14 5.09 -0.20
C PHE A 38 -14.67 5.02 -0.02
N THR A 39 -15.37 6.01 -0.55
CA THR A 39 -16.83 6.19 -0.38
C THR A 39 -17.67 5.03 -0.91
N HIS A 40 -17.16 4.22 -1.85
CA HIS A 40 -17.87 3.05 -2.37
C HIS A 40 -17.24 1.73 -1.89
N ASN A 41 -16.61 1.77 -0.71
CA ASN A 41 -16.03 0.61 -0.04
C ASN A 41 -14.83 -0.02 -0.78
N GLU A 42 -14.26 0.69 -1.76
CA GLU A 42 -12.94 0.35 -2.27
C GLU A 42 -11.90 0.54 -1.16
N ARG A 43 -10.87 -0.31 -1.17
CA ARG A 43 -9.86 -0.31 -0.10
C ARG A 43 -8.48 -0.37 -0.69
N LEU A 44 -7.66 0.63 -0.40
CA LEU A 44 -6.25 0.67 -0.80
C LEU A 44 -5.37 0.40 0.42
N TYR A 45 -4.49 -0.57 0.30
CA TYR A 45 -3.44 -0.88 1.26
C TYR A 45 -2.10 -0.60 0.59
N ILE A 46 -1.22 0.15 1.24
CA ILE A 46 0.14 0.44 0.79
C ILE A 46 1.10 0.09 1.91
N ARG A 47 2.21 -0.55 1.57
CA ARG A 47 3.31 -0.86 2.49
C ARG A 47 4.62 -0.44 1.87
N TYR A 48 5.52 0.07 2.68
CA TYR A 48 6.91 0.33 2.30
C TYR A 48 7.85 -0.42 3.22
N ASN A 49 9.04 -0.71 2.73
CA ASN A 49 10.18 -1.07 3.57
C ASN A 49 11.28 0.00 3.49
N ASP A 50 12.34 -0.21 4.27
CA ASP A 50 13.47 0.71 4.32
C ASP A 50 14.37 0.64 3.06
N TYR A 51 14.15 -0.35 2.19
CA TYR A 51 14.98 -0.63 1.01
C TYR A 51 14.47 -0.03 -0.31
N ASN A 52 13.50 0.90 -0.25
CA ASN A 52 12.82 1.50 -1.44
C ASN A 52 11.96 0.51 -2.22
N GLU A 53 11.55 -0.56 -1.58
CA GLU A 53 10.55 -1.48 -2.11
C GLU A 53 9.20 -1.18 -1.45
N TYR A 54 8.13 -1.59 -2.12
CA TYR A 54 6.78 -1.34 -1.71
C TYR A 54 5.83 -2.40 -2.25
N SER A 55 4.71 -2.54 -1.57
CA SER A 55 3.58 -3.28 -2.08
C SER A 55 2.33 -2.43 -1.96
N TYR A 56 1.38 -2.66 -2.87
CA TYR A 56 0.03 -2.18 -2.68
C TYR A 56 -0.97 -3.26 -3.07
N GLN A 57 -2.14 -3.18 -2.45
CA GLN A 57 -3.29 -3.97 -2.81
C GLN A 57 -4.51 -3.07 -2.85
N PHE A 58 -5.23 -3.12 -3.96
CA PHE A 58 -6.44 -2.35 -4.16
C PHE A 58 -7.61 -3.30 -4.39
N TYR A 59 -8.56 -3.29 -3.46
CA TYR A 59 -9.82 -4.00 -3.58
C TYR A 59 -10.85 -3.08 -4.22
N PHE A 60 -11.45 -3.51 -5.32
CA PHE A 60 -12.52 -2.76 -5.99
C PHE A 60 -13.88 -3.00 -5.32
N SER A 61 -14.06 -4.15 -4.66
CA SER A 61 -15.29 -4.46 -3.93
C SER A 61 -15.03 -5.37 -2.72
N SER A 62 -16.11 -5.85 -2.10
CA SER A 62 -16.08 -6.89 -1.07
C SER A 62 -16.04 -8.32 -1.64
N GLN A 63 -16.14 -8.47 -2.96
CA GLN A 63 -16.08 -9.79 -3.60
C GLN A 63 -14.68 -10.39 -3.45
N LEU A 64 -14.64 -11.72 -3.24
CA LEU A 64 -13.38 -12.47 -3.26
C LEU A 64 -12.69 -12.31 -4.62
N ASP A 65 -11.37 -12.17 -4.59
CA ASP A 65 -10.50 -12.02 -5.76
C ASP A 65 -10.73 -10.78 -6.64
N ASP A 66 -11.62 -9.86 -6.23
CA ASP A 66 -11.81 -8.58 -6.90
C ASP A 66 -10.81 -7.52 -6.39
N PHE A 67 -9.53 -7.79 -6.68
CA PHE A 67 -8.43 -6.93 -6.29
C PHE A 67 -7.27 -6.99 -7.29
N ILE A 68 -6.48 -5.92 -7.30
CA ILE A 68 -5.13 -5.94 -7.87
C ILE A 68 -4.10 -5.87 -6.74
N ARG A 69 -2.95 -6.52 -6.95
CA ARG A 69 -1.80 -6.44 -6.07
C ARG A 69 -0.54 -6.21 -6.88
N PHE A 70 0.32 -5.36 -6.34
CA PHE A 70 1.71 -5.23 -6.74
C PHE A 70 2.57 -5.45 -5.49
N ASP A 71 3.66 -6.18 -5.65
CA ASP A 71 4.61 -6.42 -4.59
C ASP A 71 5.99 -6.57 -5.22
N ASN A 72 6.94 -5.75 -4.76
CA ASN A 72 8.32 -5.82 -5.18
C ASN A 72 9.28 -5.96 -4.00
N PHE A 73 8.77 -6.37 -2.84
CA PHE A 73 9.63 -6.90 -1.80
C PHE A 73 10.46 -8.05 -2.37
N ASP A 74 11.74 -8.08 -2.03
CA ASP A 74 12.72 -9.08 -2.48
C ASP A 74 13.22 -8.93 -3.93
N ASP A 75 12.85 -7.86 -4.65
CA ASP A 75 13.38 -7.57 -5.99
C ASP A 75 14.92 -7.47 -6.02
N ARG A 76 15.53 -7.05 -4.91
CA ARG A 76 16.98 -6.88 -4.78
C ARG A 76 17.69 -8.03 -4.07
N TRP A 77 16.99 -9.13 -3.77
CA TRP A 77 17.64 -10.25 -3.11
C TRP A 77 18.68 -10.86 -4.07
N PRO A 78 19.98 -10.94 -3.68
CA PRO A 78 21.04 -11.51 -4.52
C PRO A 78 21.00 -13.04 -4.53
N ILE A 79 19.83 -13.64 -4.78
CA ILE A 79 19.64 -15.08 -4.96
C ILE A 79 19.24 -15.36 -6.41
N SER A 80 19.80 -16.45 -6.97
CA SER A 80 19.62 -16.77 -8.40
C SER A 80 18.17 -17.13 -8.79
N SER A 81 17.36 -17.53 -7.82
CA SER A 81 15.94 -17.86 -7.98
C SER A 81 15.11 -16.89 -7.16
N ARG A 82 14.21 -16.15 -7.82
CA ARG A 82 13.19 -15.37 -7.12
C ARG A 82 12.28 -16.36 -6.36
N PRO A 83 11.89 -16.05 -5.11
CA PRO A 83 10.84 -16.82 -4.47
C PRO A 83 9.58 -16.73 -5.34
N HIS A 84 9.00 -17.88 -5.68
CA HIS A 84 7.69 -17.93 -6.31
C HIS A 84 6.67 -17.49 -5.26
N HIS A 85 6.13 -16.28 -5.41
CA HIS A 85 5.02 -15.75 -4.61
C HIS A 85 3.68 -16.03 -5.26
#